data_AF-A0A2G6GCN0-F1
#
_entry.id   AF-A0A2G6GCN0-F1
#
_cell.length_a   1.000
_cell.length_b   1.000
_cell.length_c   1.000
_cell.angle_alpha   90.00
_cell.angle_beta   90.00
_cell.angle_gamma   90.00
#
_symmetry.space_group_name_H-M   'P 1'
#
loop_
_entity.id
_entity.type
_entity.pdbx_description
1 polymer ?
#
loop_
_entity_poly.entity_id
_entity_poly.type
_entity_poly.pdbx_seq_one_letter_code
_entity_poly.pdbx_strand_id
1 'polypeptide(L)'
;MNANVLVAKKGHIPFLSARKVAREHFRLSFTQTYILSIIFIACLGVYYIWLLNQNATKGFNIRTLQVESRELAFKENLLDIRIAQGKSIDAIMQSPIVLEMENVENPNILVQKDTSFTMNH
;
A
#
# COMPACT_ATOMS: atom_id res chain seq x y z
N MET A 1 87.45 -38.96 -6.98
CA MET A 1 87.02 -37.55 -6.91
C MET A 1 86.29 -37.20 -8.19
N ASN A 2 85.01 -36.81 -8.13
CA ASN A 2 84.39 -35.86 -9.07
C ASN A 2 82.95 -35.56 -8.63
N ALA A 3 82.76 -34.41 -8.00
CA ALA A 3 81.44 -33.83 -7.79
C ALA A 3 81.21 -32.83 -8.93
N ASN A 4 80.39 -33.20 -9.92
CA ASN A 4 79.85 -32.25 -10.87
C ASN A 4 78.82 -31.38 -10.13
N VAL A 5 79.27 -30.24 -9.63
CA VAL A 5 78.38 -29.23 -9.07
C VAL A 5 77.70 -28.52 -10.24
N LEU A 6 76.45 -28.88 -10.50
CA LEU A 6 75.55 -28.11 -11.35
C LEU A 6 75.24 -26.78 -10.65
N VAL A 7 76.06 -25.77 -10.91
CA VAL A 7 75.78 -24.40 -10.49
C VAL A 7 74.61 -23.89 -11.33
N ALA A 8 73.41 -23.99 -10.79
CA ALA A 8 72.24 -23.30 -11.32
C ALA A 8 72.51 -21.80 -11.28
N LYS A 9 72.89 -21.22 -12.43
CA LYS A 9 73.07 -19.78 -12.60
C LYS A 9 71.73 -19.11 -12.28
N LYS A 10 71.64 -18.48 -11.11
CA LYS A 10 70.47 -17.71 -10.64
C LYS A 10 70.12 -16.69 -11.71
N GLY A 11 69.12 -17.02 -12.52
CA GLY A 11 68.72 -16.26 -13.69
C GLY A 11 68.43 -14.82 -13.30
N HIS A 12 69.19 -13.88 -13.85
CA HIS A 12 68.84 -12.47 -13.83
C HIS A 12 67.56 -12.32 -14.67
N ILE A 13 66.40 -12.42 -14.02
CA ILE A 13 65.16 -11.92 -14.59
C ILE A 13 65.37 -10.42 -14.83
N PRO A 14 65.31 -9.94 -16.09
CA PRO A 14 65.55 -8.53 -16.37
C PRO A 14 64.52 -7.70 -15.61
N PHE A 15 64.94 -6.70 -14.84
CA PHE A 15 64.06 -5.81 -14.06
C PHE A 15 62.87 -5.25 -14.86
N LEU A 16 63.05 -5.11 -16.18
CA LEU A 16 62.02 -4.71 -17.14
C LEU A 16 60.89 -5.74 -17.31
N SER A 17 61.16 -7.05 -17.22
CA SER A 17 60.12 -8.08 -17.31
C SER A 17 59.23 -8.09 -16.08
N ALA A 18 59.81 -7.96 -14.88
CA ALA A 18 59.04 -7.87 -13.63
C ALA A 18 58.13 -6.62 -13.60
N ARG A 19 58.64 -5.47 -14.05
CA ARG A 19 57.85 -4.23 -14.14
C ARG A 19 56.71 -4.33 -15.18
N LYS A 20 56.95 -5.02 -16.30
CA LYS A 20 55.93 -5.24 -17.33
C LYS A 20 54.81 -6.15 -16.82
N VAL A 21 55.16 -7.26 -16.19
CA VAL A 21 54.21 -8.21 -15.59
C VAL A 21 53.36 -7.52 -14.51
N ALA A 22 53.97 -6.75 -13.61
CA ALA A 22 53.22 -5.99 -12.60
C ALA A 22 52.22 -4.98 -13.20
N ARG A 23 52.60 -4.31 -14.30
CA ARG A 23 51.71 -3.39 -15.03
C ARG A 23 50.53 -4.13 -15.68
N GLU A 24 50.76 -5.32 -16.23
CA GLU A 24 49.71 -6.15 -16.82
C GLU A 24 48.72 -6.65 -15.77
N HIS A 25 49.20 -7.14 -14.61
CA HIS A 25 48.34 -7.50 -13.48
C HIS A 25 47.51 -6.33 -12.96
N PHE A 26 48.10 -5.14 -12.86
CA PHE A 26 47.37 -3.95 -12.43
C PHE A 26 46.25 -3.57 -13.40
N ARG A 27 46.54 -3.58 -14.72
CA ARG A 27 45.51 -3.32 -15.75
C ARG A 27 44.39 -4.36 -15.71
N LEU A 28 44.73 -5.63 -15.55
CA LEU A 28 43.77 -6.73 -15.48
C LEU A 28 42.87 -6.58 -14.23
N SER A 29 43.46 -6.29 -13.06
CA SER A 29 42.71 -6.03 -11.83
C SER A 29 41.77 -4.81 -11.94
N PHE A 30 42.23 -3.74 -12.60
CA PHE A 30 41.39 -2.56 -12.86
C PHE A 30 40.21 -2.86 -13.79
N THR A 31 40.43 -3.64 -14.86
CA THR A 31 39.33 -4.05 -15.75
C THR A 31 38.31 -4.94 -15.06
N GLN A 32 38.75 -5.85 -14.18
CA GLN A 32 37.86 -6.73 -13.43
C GLN A 32 36.99 -5.96 -12.43
N THR A 33 37.58 -5.01 -11.69
CA THR A 33 36.84 -4.15 -10.75
C THR A 33 35.83 -3.25 -11.47
N TYR A 34 36.19 -2.73 -12.65
CA TYR A 34 35.27 -1.97 -13.50
C TYR A 34 34.06 -2.82 -13.94
N ILE A 35 34.29 -4.03 -14.46
CA ILE A 35 33.21 -4.94 -14.87
C ILE A 35 32.32 -5.31 -13.67
N LEU A 36 32.92 -5.62 -12.52
CA LEU A 36 32.19 -5.92 -11.29
C LEU A 36 31.31 -4.75 -10.85
N SER A 37 31.81 -3.51 -10.94
CA SER A 37 31.04 -2.32 -10.58
C SER A 37 29.81 -2.12 -11.47
N ILE A 38 29.92 -2.39 -12.78
CA ILE A 38 28.80 -2.30 -13.72
C ILE A 38 27.73 -3.34 -13.37
N ILE A 39 28.14 -4.58 -13.07
CA ILE A 39 27.22 -5.64 -12.65
C ILE A 39 26.49 -5.22 -11.36
N PHE A 40 27.21 -4.65 -10.40
CA PHE A 40 26.62 -4.19 -9.14
C PHE A 40 25.58 -3.09 -9.37
N ILE A 41 25.89 -2.11 -10.23
CA ILE A 41 24.95 -1.06 -10.61
C ILE A 41 23.72 -1.65 -11.31
N ALA A 42 23.90 -2.61 -12.22
CA ALA A 42 22.80 -3.28 -12.90
C ALA A 42 21.90 -4.05 -11.91
N CYS A 43 22.47 -4.80 -10.98
CA CYS A 43 21.73 -5.51 -9.93
C CYS A 43 20.95 -4.54 -9.04
N LEU A 44 21.56 -3.40 -8.65
CA LEU A 44 20.87 -2.35 -7.89
C LEU A 44 19.71 -1.75 -8.68
N GLY A 45 19.86 -1.55 -10.00
CA GLY A 45 18.80 -1.07 -10.87
C GLY A 45 17.60 -2.02 -10.94
N VAL A 46 17.85 -3.33 -11.12
CA VAL A 46 16.78 -4.34 -11.10
C VAL A 46 16.10 -4.41 -9.74
N TYR A 47 16.88 -4.36 -8.66
CA TYR A 47 16.35 -4.34 -7.29
C TYR A 47 15.48 -3.12 -7.03
N TYR A 48 15.86 -1.94 -7.53
CA TYR A 48 15.10 -0.72 -7.39
C TYR A 48 13.73 -0.80 -8.10
N ILE A 49 13.70 -1.30 -9.34
CA ILE A 49 12.44 -1.50 -10.08
C ILE A 49 11.54 -2.50 -9.36
N TRP A 50 12.12 -3.59 -8.84
CA TRP A 50 11.36 -4.57 -8.05
C TRP A 50 10.73 -3.95 -6.80
N LEU A 51 11.47 -3.09 -6.09
CA LEU A 51 10.99 -2.39 -4.90
C LEU A 51 9.86 -1.40 -5.25
N LEU A 52 9.94 -0.69 -6.39
CA LEU A 52 8.85 0.14 -6.89
C LEU A 52 7.58 -0.68 -7.14
N ASN A 53 7.70 -1.83 -7.79
CA ASN A 53 6.56 -2.70 -8.08
C ASN A 53 5.91 -3.23 -6.79
N GLN A 54 6.73 -3.66 -5.81
CA GLN A 54 6.23 -4.09 -4.50
C GLN A 54 5.49 -2.97 -3.78
N ASN A 55 6.03 -1.75 -3.81
CA ASN A 55 5.38 -0.60 -3.18
C ASN A 55 4.09 -0.21 -3.90
N ALA A 56 4.04 -0.32 -5.23
CA ALA A 56 2.81 -0.10 -6.00
C ALA A 56 1.72 -1.10 -5.62
N THR A 57 2.06 -2.40 -5.51
CA THR A 57 1.12 -3.45 -5.08
C THR A 57 0.60 -3.21 -3.66
N LYS A 58 1.49 -2.88 -2.72
CA LYS A 58 1.09 -2.53 -1.35
C LYS A 58 0.18 -1.30 -1.32
N GLY A 59 0.50 -0.27 -2.10
CA GLY A 59 -0.31 0.93 -2.22
C GLY A 59 -1.71 0.66 -2.78
N PHE A 60 -1.81 -0.23 -3.76
CA PHE A 60 -3.10 -0.69 -4.28
C PHE A 60 -3.93 -1.39 -3.21
N ASN A 61 -3.36 -2.37 -2.50
CA ASN A 61 -4.06 -3.10 -1.45
C ASN A 61 -4.52 -2.19 -0.30
N ILE A 62 -3.71 -1.19 0.08
CA ILE A 62 -4.12 -0.21 1.08
C ILE A 62 -5.34 0.59 0.61
N ARG A 63 -5.37 1.00 -0.66
CA ARG A 63 -6.51 1.73 -1.23
C ARG A 63 -7.77 0.88 -1.27
N THR A 64 -7.68 -0.39 -1.65
CA THR A 64 -8.86 -1.28 -1.66
C THR A 64 -9.41 -1.46 -0.25
N LEU A 65 -8.54 -1.73 0.73
CA LEU A 65 -8.93 -1.85 2.14
C LEU A 65 -9.55 -0.56 2.69
N GLN A 66 -9.04 0.61 2.28
CA GLN A 66 -9.63 1.90 2.67
C GLN A 66 -11.03 2.10 2.10
N VAL A 67 -11.29 1.68 0.86
CA VAL A 67 -12.62 1.76 0.25
C VAL A 67 -13.59 0.80 0.97
N GLU A 68 -13.17 -0.44 1.19
CA GLU A 68 -13.97 -1.44 1.93
C GLU A 68 -14.30 -0.97 3.34
N SER A 69 -13.31 -0.41 4.06
CA SER A 69 -13.50 0.14 5.40
C SER A 69 -14.51 1.30 5.41
N ARG A 70 -14.45 2.19 4.42
CA ARG A 70 -15.42 3.29 4.29
C ARG A 70 -16.83 2.77 3.99
N GLU A 71 -16.95 1.76 3.13
CA GLU A 71 -18.24 1.14 2.82
C GLU A 71 -18.85 0.47 4.05
N LEU A 72 -18.05 -0.26 4.82
CA LEU A 72 -18.49 -0.89 6.07
C LEU A 72 -18.95 0.15 7.09
N ALA A 73 -18.17 1.21 7.30
CA ALA A 73 -18.54 2.28 8.21
C ALA A 73 -19.85 2.98 7.77
N PHE A 74 -20.07 3.13 6.46
CA PHE A 74 -21.34 3.68 5.96
C PHE A 74 -22.52 2.74 6.24
N LYS A 75 -22.36 1.43 6.03
CA LYS A 75 -23.40 0.43 6.35
C LYS A 75 -23.74 0.40 7.83
N GLU A 76 -22.73 0.50 8.70
CA GLU A 76 -22.90 0.58 10.15
C GLU A 76 -23.72 1.81 10.55
N ASN A 77 -23.36 3.00 10.05
CA ASN A 77 -24.12 4.22 10.29
C ASN A 77 -25.59 4.11 9.82
N LEU A 78 -25.84 3.49 8.66
CA LEU A 78 -27.20 3.26 8.18
C LEU A 78 -27.98 2.31 9.10
N LEU A 79 -27.33 1.27 9.61
CA LEU A 79 -27.93 0.33 10.54
C LEU A 79 -28.30 1.03 11.85
N ASP A 80 -27.41 1.86 12.39
CA ASP A 80 -27.66 2.63 13.61
C ASP A 80 -28.84 3.58 13.47
N ILE A 81 -28.96 4.26 12.32
CA ILE A 81 -30.12 5.09 12.01
C ILE A 81 -31.41 4.26 12.00
N ARG A 82 -31.40 3.07 11.38
CA ARG A 82 -32.57 2.18 11.36
C ARG A 82 -32.94 1.68 12.75
N ILE A 83 -31.95 1.36 13.59
CA ILE A 83 -32.18 0.95 14.98
C ILE A 83 -32.78 2.11 15.77
N ALA A 84 -32.27 3.33 15.60
CA ALA A 84 -32.81 4.52 16.25
C ALA A 84 -34.25 4.81 15.81
N GLN A 85 -34.56 4.66 14.52
CA GLN A 85 -35.93 4.75 14.01
C GLN A 85 -36.84 3.70 14.65
N GLY A 86 -36.40 2.45 14.71
CA GLY A 86 -37.15 1.37 15.36
C GLY A 86 -37.43 1.64 16.83
N LYS A 87 -36.40 2.07 17.59
CA LYS A 87 -36.53 2.47 19.00
C LYS A 87 -37.48 3.66 19.17
N SER A 88 -37.44 4.64 18.27
CA SER A 88 -38.35 5.78 18.29
C SER A 88 -39.80 5.35 18.06
N ILE A 89 -40.05 4.41 17.13
CA ILE A 89 -41.39 3.87 16.90
C ILE A 89 -41.86 3.09 18.13
N ASP A 90 -41.02 2.22 18.67
CA ASP A 90 -41.35 1.43 19.87
C ASP A 90 -41.66 2.34 21.07
N ALA A 91 -40.88 3.42 21.26
CA ALA A 91 -41.17 4.43 22.28
C ALA A 91 -42.51 5.17 22.07
N ILE A 92 -42.90 5.47 20.83
CA ILE A 92 -44.20 6.06 20.52
C ILE A 92 -45.33 5.05 20.80
N MET A 93 -45.16 3.79 20.37
CA MET A 93 -46.13 2.72 20.59
C MET A 93 -46.34 2.41 22.07
N GLN A 94 -45.30 2.53 22.89
CA GLN A 94 -45.35 2.35 24.34
C GLN A 94 -45.78 3.61 25.09
N SER A 95 -46.06 4.72 24.39
CA SER A 95 -46.53 5.94 25.05
C SER A 95 -47.94 5.74 25.61
N PRO A 96 -48.25 6.26 26.81
CA PRO A 96 -49.54 6.05 27.46
C PRO A 96 -50.71 6.58 26.62
N ILE A 97 -50.49 7.68 25.87
CA ILE A 97 -51.48 8.23 24.95
C ILE A 97 -51.86 7.21 23.87
N VAL A 98 -50.88 6.53 23.24
CA VAL A 98 -51.15 5.56 22.18
C VAL A 98 -51.75 4.26 22.72
N LEU A 99 -51.34 3.83 23.92
CA LEU A 99 -51.93 2.66 24.59
C LEU A 99 -53.40 2.87 24.98
N GLU A 100 -53.80 4.11 25.24
CA GLU A 100 -55.18 4.50 25.53
C GLU A 100 -56.01 4.82 24.26
N MET A 101 -55.39 4.83 23.06
CA MET A 101 -56.12 5.06 21.80
C MET A 101 -56.97 3.85 21.42
N GLU A 102 -58.24 4.10 21.10
CA GLU A 102 -59.15 3.08 20.58
C GLU A 102 -58.80 2.72 19.12
N ASN A 103 -58.85 1.44 18.78
CA ASN A 103 -58.53 0.97 17.43
C ASN A 103 -59.72 1.24 16.48
N VAL A 104 -59.53 2.13 15.51
CA VAL A 104 -60.58 2.54 14.55
C VAL A 104 -60.15 2.16 13.13
N GLU A 105 -60.91 1.26 12.49
CA GLU A 105 -60.62 0.75 11.13
C GLU A 105 -60.79 1.80 10.02
N ASN A 106 -61.62 2.84 10.22
CA ASN A 106 -61.86 3.92 9.25
C ASN A 106 -61.94 5.28 9.96
N PRO A 107 -60.79 5.95 10.19
CA PRO A 107 -60.79 7.28 10.79
C PRO A 107 -61.31 8.30 9.78
N ASN A 108 -62.47 8.90 10.07
CA ASN A 108 -62.94 10.05 9.30
C ASN A 108 -62.21 11.30 9.81
N ILE A 109 -61.10 11.63 9.16
CA ILE A 109 -60.26 12.77 9.56
C ILE A 109 -61.02 14.05 9.18
N LEU A 110 -61.45 14.82 10.17
CA LEU A 110 -62.02 16.15 9.94
C LEU A 110 -60.89 17.07 9.48
N VAL A 111 -60.67 17.14 8.16
CA VAL A 111 -59.82 18.17 7.55
C VAL A 111 -60.57 19.49 7.67
N GLN A 112 -60.14 20.34 8.61
CA GLN A 112 -60.64 21.70 8.69
C GLN A 112 -60.18 22.43 7.43
N LYS A 113 -61.10 22.56 6.45
CA LYS A 113 -60.86 23.33 5.23
C LYS A 113 -60.80 24.79 5.65
N ASP A 114 -59.61 25.37 5.68
CA ASP A 114 -59.41 26.81 5.92
C ASP A 114 -60.17 27.63 4.86
N THR A 115 -61.43 27.94 5.13
CA THR A 115 -62.26 28.83 4.32
C THR A 115 -62.24 30.23 4.91
N SER A 116 -61.07 30.87 5.06
CA SER A 116 -60.99 32.34 5.19
C SER A 116 -59.57 32.89 4.98
N PHE A 117 -59.10 32.93 3.73
CA PHE A 117 -58.14 33.96 3.30
C PHE A 117 -58.49 34.43 1.88
N THR A 118 -59.71 34.95 1.73
CA THR A 118 -60.04 35.84 0.62
C THR A 118 -59.70 37.26 1.08
N MET A 119 -58.51 37.77 0.73
CA MET A 119 -58.34 39.21 0.58
C MET A 119 -59.12 39.62 -0.68
N ASN A 120 -60.32 40.17 -0.48
CA ASN A 120 -61.02 40.91 -1.51
C ASN A 120 -60.51 42.36 -1.48
N HIS A 121 -60.12 42.85 -2.65
CA HIS A 121 -59.73 44.22 -2.92
C HIS A 121 -60.96 45.12 -3.11
#